data_AF-A0A2D5TYX0-F1
#
_entry.id   AF-A0A2D5TYX0-F1
#
_cell.length_a   1.000
_cell.length_b   1.000
_cell.length_c   1.000
_cell.angle_alpha   90.00
_cell.angle_beta   90.00
_cell.angle_gamma   90.00
#
_symmetry.space_group_name_H-M   'P 1'
#
loop_
_entity.id
_entity.type
_entity.pdbx_description
1 polymer ?
#
loop_
_entity_poly.entity_id
_entity_poly.type
_entity_poly.pdbx_seq_one_letter_code
_entity_poly.pdbx_strand_id
1 'polypeptide(L)'
;MKKISITTISILIFLFIFSCGKNEDKDKTTSTKDVNYYNSENYLTLKTSDYKKNITIPLEKKEGCDYPVKGRIEYIKENITLAVIDYGNGKCDDIATKTINDKIYNYSLSKKEQNKGDNYKKIITNPLVEIQGCNYIVDGTIEYYKEQKLIATINYGDGTCDN
;
A
#
# COMPACT_ATOMS: atom_id res chain seq x y z
N MET A 1 -68.70 52.52 -0.15
CA MET A 1 -68.06 51.64 0.84
C MET A 1 -66.77 52.29 1.32
N LYS A 2 -66.56 52.31 2.64
CA LYS A 2 -65.67 53.22 3.38
C LYS A 2 -64.33 52.53 3.68
N LYS A 3 -63.26 53.33 3.55
CA LYS A 3 -62.01 53.36 4.33
C LYS A 3 -60.98 52.23 4.19
N ILE A 4 -59.99 52.56 3.37
CA ILE A 4 -58.53 52.47 3.58
C ILE A 4 -58.11 52.13 5.03
N SER A 5 -57.17 51.20 5.15
CA SER A 5 -56.14 51.26 6.19
C SER A 5 -54.83 50.71 5.61
N ILE A 6 -53.89 51.62 5.35
CA ILE A 6 -52.50 51.34 5.02
C ILE A 6 -51.78 51.26 6.36
N THR A 7 -51.37 50.07 6.77
CA THR A 7 -50.46 49.88 7.90
C THR A 7 -49.05 49.69 7.38
N THR A 8 -48.23 50.71 7.59
CA THR A 8 -46.78 50.67 7.46
C THR A 8 -46.21 49.70 8.48
N ILE A 9 -45.80 48.51 8.04
CA ILE A 9 -45.04 47.58 8.88
C ILE A 9 -43.56 47.81 8.59
N SER A 10 -42.94 48.57 9.48
CA SER A 10 -41.49 48.71 9.62
C SER A 10 -40.89 47.35 9.97
N ILE A 11 -40.47 46.58 8.97
CA ILE A 11 -39.74 45.33 9.17
C ILE A 11 -38.27 45.66 9.44
N LEU A 12 -37.94 45.42 10.70
CA LEU A 12 -36.62 45.46 11.31
C LEU A 12 -35.62 44.66 10.47
N ILE A 13 -34.53 45.34 10.10
CA ILE A 13 -33.32 44.77 9.51
C ILE A 13 -32.71 43.78 10.53
N PHE A 14 -32.86 42.47 10.28
CA PHE A 14 -32.02 41.46 10.91
C PHE A 14 -30.81 41.21 10.01
N LEU A 15 -29.73 41.92 10.29
CA LEU A 15 -28.38 41.60 9.85
C LEU A 15 -27.98 40.25 10.45
N PHE A 16 -28.21 39.16 9.73
CA PHE A 16 -27.48 37.92 9.99
C PHE A 16 -26.06 38.12 9.47
N ILE A 17 -25.21 38.66 10.34
CA ILE A 17 -23.77 38.45 10.24
C ILE A 17 -23.52 36.95 10.31
N PHE A 18 -23.23 36.33 9.16
CA PHE A 18 -22.49 35.07 9.16
C PHE A 18 -21.10 35.39 9.71
N SER A 19 -20.98 35.39 11.03
CA SER A 19 -19.70 35.18 11.69
C SER A 19 -19.25 33.78 11.28
N CYS A 20 -18.34 33.72 10.31
CA CYS A 20 -17.60 32.52 10.00
C CYS A 20 -16.75 32.24 11.24
N GLY A 21 -17.30 31.45 12.17
CA GLY A 21 -16.54 30.84 13.24
C GLY A 21 -15.46 30.03 12.57
N LYS A 22 -14.26 30.61 12.52
CA LYS A 22 -13.04 29.90 12.15
C LYS A 22 -12.82 28.92 13.29
N ASN A 23 -13.48 27.77 13.21
CA ASN A 23 -13.10 26.61 13.97
C ASN A 23 -11.70 26.30 13.45
N GLU A 24 -10.70 26.68 14.24
CA GLU A 24 -9.39 26.08 14.16
C GLU A 24 -9.58 24.62 14.56
N ASP A 25 -10.12 23.83 13.62
CA ASP A 25 -9.73 22.44 13.53
C ASP A 25 -8.23 22.50 13.43
N LYS A 26 -7.58 22.20 14.55
CA LYS A 26 -6.23 21.66 14.53
C LYS A 26 -6.36 20.36 13.77
N ASP A 27 -6.40 20.48 12.44
CA ASP A 27 -5.85 19.49 11.55
C ASP A 27 -4.38 19.44 11.91
N LYS A 28 -4.12 18.70 12.99
CA LYS A 28 -2.93 17.93 13.12
C LYS A 28 -3.00 17.06 11.88
N THR A 29 -2.39 17.55 10.79
CA THR A 29 -2.04 16.80 9.60
C THR A 29 -1.09 15.68 10.04
N THR A 30 -1.65 14.76 10.84
CA THR A 30 -1.28 13.38 10.87
C THR A 30 -1.73 12.98 9.50
N SER A 31 -0.80 13.01 8.55
CA SER A 31 -0.94 12.40 7.24
C SER A 31 -1.65 11.07 7.48
N THR A 32 -2.97 11.05 7.26
CA THR A 32 -3.78 9.87 7.51
C THR A 32 -3.20 8.86 6.55
N LYS A 33 -2.75 7.74 7.10
CA LYS A 33 -2.15 6.64 6.36
C LYS A 33 -3.22 6.04 5.45
N ASP A 34 -3.54 6.72 4.35
CA ASP A 34 -4.27 6.18 3.21
C ASP A 34 -3.27 5.48 2.28
N VAL A 35 -2.33 4.72 2.87
CA VAL A 35 -1.41 3.86 2.13
C VAL A 35 -2.03 2.47 2.11
N ASN A 36 -2.70 2.17 0.99
CA ASN A 36 -2.84 0.84 0.39
C ASN A 36 -2.34 -0.33 1.26
N TYR A 37 -3.15 -0.78 2.21
CA TYR A 37 -2.65 -1.65 3.28
C TYR A 37 -2.51 -3.10 2.82
N TYR A 38 -1.31 -3.51 2.42
CA TYR A 38 -0.88 -4.90 2.61
C TYR A 38 -0.68 -5.15 4.11
N ASN A 39 -1.00 -6.36 4.58
CA ASN A 39 -0.85 -6.65 6.01
C ASN A 39 0.64 -6.85 6.36
N SER A 40 0.98 -6.81 7.64
CA SER A 40 2.36 -7.03 8.11
C SER A 40 2.95 -8.37 7.68
N GLU A 41 2.12 -9.34 7.30
CA GLU A 41 2.55 -10.66 6.85
C GLU A 41 3.07 -10.64 5.41
N ASN A 42 2.68 -9.66 4.60
CA ASN A 42 3.18 -9.43 3.25
C ASN A 42 4.49 -8.60 3.21
N TYR A 43 5.02 -8.14 4.33
CA TYR A 43 6.33 -7.49 4.36
C TYR A 43 7.43 -8.47 4.78
N LEU A 44 8.61 -8.29 4.21
CA LEU A 44 9.86 -8.85 4.70
C LEU A 44 10.57 -7.79 5.54
N THR A 45 10.54 -7.93 6.86
CA THR A 45 11.24 -7.00 7.77
C THR A 45 12.65 -7.50 8.06
N LEU A 46 13.66 -6.74 7.65
CA LEU A 46 15.07 -7.00 7.91
C LEU A 46 15.60 -6.06 8.99
N LYS A 47 16.68 -6.45 9.68
CA LYS A 47 17.28 -5.65 10.77
C LYS A 47 18.24 -4.56 10.27
N THR A 48 18.65 -4.61 9.00
CA THR A 48 19.77 -3.82 8.48
C THR A 48 19.64 -3.66 6.96
N SER A 49 20.27 -2.63 6.38
CA SER A 49 20.23 -2.29 4.95
C SER A 49 21.41 -2.82 4.13
N ASP A 50 22.51 -3.20 4.77
CA ASP A 50 23.76 -3.63 4.11
C ASP A 50 23.73 -5.12 3.67
N TYR A 51 22.55 -5.69 3.48
CA TYR A 51 22.40 -7.03 2.95
C TYR A 51 22.64 -7.04 1.43
N LYS A 52 23.11 -8.18 0.93
CA LYS A 52 23.12 -8.52 -0.48
C LYS A 52 21.83 -9.26 -0.85
N LYS A 53 21.14 -8.77 -1.87
CA LYS A 53 20.06 -9.50 -2.55
C LYS A 53 20.67 -10.46 -3.58
N ASN A 54 20.39 -11.76 -3.44
CA ASN A 54 20.89 -12.81 -4.32
C ASN A 54 19.71 -13.58 -4.93
N ILE A 55 19.51 -13.44 -6.24
CA ILE A 55 18.47 -14.18 -6.97
C ILE A 55 19.07 -15.54 -7.35
N THR A 56 18.70 -16.58 -6.62
CA THR A 56 19.20 -17.95 -6.85
C THR A 56 18.37 -18.70 -7.88
N ILE A 57 17.10 -18.32 -8.04
CA ILE A 57 16.24 -18.76 -9.15
C ILE A 57 15.54 -17.49 -9.69
N PRO A 58 15.67 -17.15 -10.98
CA PRO A 58 14.97 -16.02 -11.57
C PRO A 58 13.46 -16.08 -11.34
N LEU A 59 12.85 -14.91 -11.15
CA LEU A 59 11.39 -14.81 -11.09
C LEU A 59 10.79 -15.16 -12.47
N GLU A 60 9.82 -16.06 -12.48
CA GLU A 60 9.12 -16.51 -13.69
C GLU A 60 7.64 -16.18 -13.57
N LYS A 61 7.09 -15.56 -14.62
CA LYS A 61 5.64 -15.34 -14.77
C LYS A 61 5.16 -16.18 -15.95
N LYS A 62 4.05 -16.90 -15.74
CA LYS A 62 3.42 -17.73 -16.77
C LYS A 62 2.33 -16.95 -17.51
N GLU A 63 2.21 -17.15 -18.81
CA GLU A 63 1.10 -16.58 -19.60
C GLU A 63 -0.26 -17.00 -19.00
N GLY A 64 -1.17 -16.03 -18.89
CA GLY A 64 -2.49 -16.23 -18.27
C GLY A 64 -2.46 -16.36 -16.75
N CYS A 65 -1.29 -16.23 -16.11
CA CYS A 65 -1.17 -16.14 -14.66
C CYS A 65 -0.84 -14.72 -14.22
N ASP A 66 -1.58 -14.21 -13.24
CA ASP A 66 -1.42 -12.83 -12.78
C ASP A 66 -0.17 -12.65 -11.92
N TYR A 67 0.34 -13.72 -11.31
CA TYR A 67 1.41 -13.70 -10.30
C TYR A 67 2.71 -14.32 -10.85
N PRO A 68 3.89 -13.95 -10.32
CA PRO A 68 5.08 -14.78 -10.47
C PRO A 68 4.83 -16.14 -9.84
N VAL A 69 5.15 -17.21 -10.56
CA VAL A 69 4.83 -18.60 -10.18
C VAL A 69 6.05 -19.39 -9.71
N LYS A 70 7.24 -18.84 -9.91
CA LYS A 70 8.51 -19.46 -9.55
C LYS A 70 9.59 -18.40 -9.35
N GLY A 71 10.57 -18.73 -8.53
CA GLY A 71 11.74 -17.91 -8.29
C GLY A 71 12.13 -17.92 -6.82
N ARG A 72 13.38 -17.57 -6.55
CA ARG A 72 13.97 -17.65 -5.23
C ARG A 72 14.96 -16.51 -5.03
N ILE A 73 14.73 -15.76 -3.97
CA ILE A 73 15.54 -14.59 -3.60
C ILE A 73 16.04 -14.78 -2.17
N GLU A 74 17.35 -14.65 -1.99
CA GLU A 74 18.01 -14.75 -0.70
C GLU A 74 18.57 -13.39 -0.29
N TYR A 75 18.36 -13.01 0.97
CA TYR A 75 18.84 -11.78 1.57
C TYR A 75 19.97 -12.17 2.52
N ILE A 76 21.21 -11.81 2.16
CA ILE A 76 22.43 -12.35 2.78
C ILE A 76 23.26 -11.23 3.37
N LYS A 77 23.75 -11.39 4.60
CA LYS A 77 24.75 -10.49 5.21
C LYS A 77 25.88 -11.32 5.79
N GLU A 78 27.13 -11.00 5.46
CA GLU A 78 28.31 -11.68 6.01
C GLU A 78 28.25 -13.23 5.87
N ASN A 79 27.76 -13.71 4.72
CA ASN A 79 27.52 -15.13 4.42
C ASN A 79 26.43 -15.81 5.27
N ILE A 80 25.65 -15.05 6.04
CA ILE A 80 24.48 -15.51 6.78
C ILE A 80 23.22 -15.14 5.99
N THR A 81 22.39 -16.13 5.68
CA THR A 81 21.08 -15.90 5.07
C THR A 81 20.11 -15.36 6.12
N LEU A 82 19.73 -14.09 5.99
CA LEU A 82 18.79 -13.42 6.88
C LEU A 82 17.34 -13.84 6.57
N ALA A 83 17.03 -13.97 5.28
CA ALA A 83 15.72 -14.36 4.81
C ALA A 83 15.77 -14.96 3.40
N VAL A 84 14.72 -15.72 3.09
CA VAL A 84 14.48 -16.28 1.75
C VAL A 84 13.03 -16.01 1.36
N ILE A 85 12.80 -15.55 0.14
CA ILE A 85 11.49 -15.57 -0.51
C ILE A 85 11.50 -16.64 -1.60
N ASP A 86 10.53 -17.55 -1.55
CA ASP A 86 10.35 -18.63 -2.52
C ASP A 86 8.95 -18.52 -3.12
N TYR A 87 8.89 -18.31 -4.43
CA TYR A 87 7.65 -18.09 -5.19
C TYR A 87 6.97 -19.39 -5.63
N GLY A 88 7.49 -20.55 -5.22
CA GLY A 88 6.91 -21.84 -5.51
C GLY A 88 7.49 -22.48 -6.77
N ASN A 89 6.71 -23.40 -7.34
CA ASN A 89 7.19 -24.42 -8.27
C ASN A 89 6.62 -24.30 -9.70
N GLY A 90 5.96 -23.18 -10.02
CA GLY A 90 5.36 -22.94 -11.34
C GLY A 90 3.84 -23.10 -11.38
N LYS A 91 3.20 -23.48 -10.27
CA LYS A 91 1.74 -23.49 -10.17
C LYS A 91 1.20 -22.05 -10.19
N CYS A 92 0.13 -21.82 -10.93
CA CYS A 92 -0.53 -20.52 -10.94
C CYS A 92 -1.42 -20.36 -9.70
N ASP A 93 -0.81 -19.92 -8.61
CA ASP A 93 -1.48 -19.44 -7.41
C ASP A 93 -0.74 -18.20 -6.86
N ASP A 94 -1.33 -17.52 -5.89
CA ASP A 94 -0.77 -16.32 -5.28
C ASP A 94 0.00 -16.62 -4.00
N ILE A 95 0.57 -17.82 -3.88
CA ILE A 95 1.19 -18.31 -2.66
C ILE A 95 2.70 -18.40 -2.86
N ALA A 96 3.42 -17.46 -2.24
CA ALA A 96 4.84 -17.61 -1.99
C ALA A 96 5.07 -17.97 -0.52
N THR A 97 6.32 -18.26 -0.17
CA THR A 97 6.75 -18.44 1.22
C THR A 97 7.89 -17.48 1.55
N LYS A 98 7.91 -17.01 2.80
CA LYS A 98 9.07 -16.33 3.37
C LYS A 98 9.66 -17.18 4.48
N THR A 99 10.96 -17.38 4.46
CA THR A 99 11.71 -18.06 5.52
C THR A 99 12.56 -17.05 6.27
N ILE A 100 12.39 -16.97 7.59
CA ILE A 100 13.16 -16.09 8.48
C ILE A 100 13.50 -16.89 9.74
N ASN A 101 14.78 -16.96 10.12
CA ASN A 101 15.26 -17.75 11.27
C ASN A 101 14.71 -19.19 11.25
N ASP A 102 14.84 -19.86 10.10
CA ASP A 102 14.36 -21.23 9.84
C ASP A 102 12.84 -21.47 10.00
N LYS A 103 12.05 -20.40 10.16
CA LYS A 103 10.59 -20.47 10.20
C LYS A 103 10.01 -20.03 8.87
N ILE A 104 9.07 -20.82 8.36
CA ILE A 104 8.39 -20.59 7.09
C ILE A 104 7.02 -19.95 7.36
N TYR A 105 6.72 -18.89 6.62
CA TYR A 105 5.45 -18.19 6.66
C TYR A 105 4.88 -18.09 5.25
N ASN A 106 3.55 -18.17 5.13
CA ASN A 106 2.88 -17.88 3.87
C ASN A 106 3.04 -16.40 3.52
N TYR A 107 3.23 -16.14 2.24
CA TYR A 107 3.43 -14.82 1.68
C TYR A 107 2.49 -14.67 0.49
N SER A 108 1.32 -14.08 0.70
CA SER A 108 0.37 -13.88 -0.38
C SER A 108 0.88 -12.80 -1.34
N LEU A 109 0.90 -13.10 -2.63
CA LEU A 109 1.32 -12.18 -3.67
C LEU A 109 0.19 -11.26 -4.13
N SER A 110 -1.03 -11.47 -3.64
CA SER A 110 -2.19 -10.72 -4.11
C SER A 110 -3.07 -10.25 -2.99
N LYS A 111 -3.71 -9.10 -3.21
CA LYS A 111 -4.82 -8.67 -2.38
C LYS A 111 -5.91 -8.12 -3.26
N LYS A 112 -7.14 -8.61 -3.04
CA LYS A 112 -8.34 -8.00 -3.60
C LYS A 112 -8.88 -7.01 -2.56
N GLU A 113 -8.92 -5.73 -2.90
CA GLU A 113 -9.66 -4.77 -2.09
C GLU A 113 -11.15 -5.04 -2.26
N GLN A 114 -11.86 -5.22 -1.15
CA GLN A 114 -13.29 -5.59 -1.16
C GLN A 114 -14.22 -4.40 -0.88
N ASN A 115 -13.72 -3.18 -0.71
CA ASN A 115 -14.56 -2.05 -0.29
C ASN A 115 -14.50 -0.82 -1.23
N LYS A 116 -15.67 -0.58 -1.85
CA LYS A 116 -16.25 0.63 -2.45
C LYS A 116 -15.46 1.38 -3.53
N GLY A 117 -15.92 1.18 -4.77
CA GLY A 117 -15.87 2.16 -5.87
C GLY A 117 -15.08 1.67 -7.07
N ASP A 118 -13.91 1.10 -6.83
CA ASP A 118 -13.03 0.63 -7.89
C ASP A 118 -12.42 -0.73 -7.57
N ASN A 119 -12.68 -1.73 -8.42
CA ASN A 119 -12.14 -3.07 -8.30
C ASN A 119 -10.70 -3.11 -8.85
N TYR A 120 -9.74 -2.60 -8.08
CA TYR A 120 -8.33 -2.81 -8.39
C TYR A 120 -7.83 -4.13 -7.81
N LYS A 121 -7.02 -4.86 -8.60
CA LYS A 121 -6.26 -6.02 -8.17
C LYS A 121 -4.80 -5.59 -8.00
N LYS A 122 -4.22 -5.87 -6.84
CA LYS A 122 -2.83 -5.53 -6.53
C LYS A 122 -1.99 -6.80 -6.48
N ILE A 123 -0.84 -6.78 -7.15
CA ILE A 123 0.06 -7.92 -7.28
C ILE A 123 1.46 -7.53 -6.83
N ILE A 124 1.96 -8.19 -5.80
CA ILE A 124 3.36 -8.11 -5.39
C ILE A 124 4.17 -8.93 -6.40
N THR A 125 4.99 -8.26 -7.21
CA THR A 125 5.88 -8.92 -8.18
C THR A 125 7.30 -9.05 -7.64
N ASN A 126 7.74 -8.12 -6.80
CA ASN A 126 8.97 -8.23 -6.01
C ASN A 126 8.65 -8.04 -4.52
N PRO A 127 9.36 -8.74 -3.60
CA PRO A 127 9.01 -8.73 -2.19
C PRO A 127 9.06 -7.31 -1.61
N LEU A 128 8.05 -6.94 -0.84
CA LEU A 128 8.03 -5.66 -0.14
C LEU A 128 8.94 -5.74 1.09
N VAL A 129 10.06 -5.01 1.07
CA VAL A 129 11.07 -5.06 2.13
C VAL A 129 10.99 -3.83 3.00
N GLU A 130 10.99 -4.04 4.31
CA GLU A 130 11.15 -3.00 5.32
C GLU A 130 12.42 -3.25 6.11
N ILE A 131 13.05 -2.18 6.59
CA ILE A 131 14.21 -2.26 7.47
C ILE A 131 13.85 -1.67 8.82
N GLN A 132 14.21 -2.37 9.90
CA GLN A 132 14.02 -1.87 11.26
C GLN A 132 14.71 -0.52 11.43
N GLY A 133 13.93 0.49 11.82
CA GLY A 133 14.41 1.88 11.97
C GLY A 133 14.20 2.75 10.73
N CYS A 134 13.82 2.17 9.59
CA CYS A 134 13.39 2.91 8.40
C CYS A 134 11.87 3.03 8.41
N ASN A 135 11.35 4.21 8.08
CA ASN A 135 9.93 4.55 8.21
C ASN A 135 9.11 4.28 6.94
N TYR A 136 9.69 3.61 5.94
CA TYR A 136 9.04 3.27 4.67
C TYR A 136 9.58 1.94 4.10
N ILE A 137 8.89 1.42 3.08
CA ILE A 137 9.29 0.23 2.31
C ILE A 137 10.46 0.61 1.41
N VAL A 138 11.57 -0.12 1.51
CA VAL A 138 12.85 0.21 0.84
C VAL A 138 13.08 -0.53 -0.48
N ASP A 139 12.34 -1.61 -0.73
CA ASP A 139 12.44 -2.44 -1.95
C ASP A 139 11.09 -3.13 -2.18
N GLY A 140 10.86 -3.54 -3.42
CA GLY A 140 9.69 -4.27 -3.83
C GLY A 140 8.90 -3.58 -4.92
N THR A 141 8.03 -4.35 -5.56
CA THR A 141 7.26 -3.89 -6.73
C THR A 141 5.84 -4.38 -6.60
N ILE A 142 4.88 -3.47 -6.80
CA ILE A 142 3.45 -3.77 -6.84
C ILE A 142 2.89 -3.34 -8.19
N GLU A 143 2.23 -4.27 -8.87
CA GLU A 143 1.45 -4.01 -10.07
C GLU A 143 -0.04 -3.87 -9.72
N TYR A 144 -0.68 -2.86 -10.30
CA TYR A 144 -2.10 -2.56 -10.12
C TYR A 144 -2.84 -2.85 -11.43
N TYR A 145 -3.89 -3.64 -11.32
CA TYR A 145 -4.73 -4.04 -12.44
C TYR A 145 -6.16 -3.56 -12.25
N LYS A 146 -6.77 -3.03 -13.31
CA LYS A 146 -8.22 -2.77 -13.40
C LYS A 146 -8.73 -3.48 -14.64
N GLU A 147 -9.79 -4.28 -14.48
CA GLU A 147 -10.38 -5.04 -15.61
C GLU A 147 -9.35 -5.87 -16.38
N GLN A 148 -8.44 -6.55 -15.66
CA GLN A 148 -7.32 -7.35 -16.21
C GLN A 148 -6.25 -6.57 -16.97
N LYS A 149 -6.35 -5.23 -17.04
CA LYS A 149 -5.33 -4.37 -17.62
C LYS A 149 -4.40 -3.82 -16.54
N LEU A 150 -3.09 -3.92 -16.75
CA LEU A 150 -2.09 -3.22 -15.93
C LEU A 150 -2.28 -1.71 -16.10
N ILE A 151 -2.50 -1.01 -15.00
CA ILE A 151 -2.74 0.44 -14.99
C ILE A 151 -1.65 1.23 -14.25
N ALA A 152 -0.92 0.59 -13.35
CA ALA A 152 0.20 1.20 -12.65
C ALA A 152 1.17 0.14 -12.14
N THR A 153 2.44 0.52 -12.05
CA THR A 153 3.49 -0.24 -11.37
C THR A 153 4.16 0.70 -10.38
N ILE A 154 4.21 0.31 -9.11
CA ILE A 154 4.92 1.03 -8.06
C ILE A 154 6.18 0.22 -7.72
N ASN A 155 7.35 0.81 -7.93
CA ASN A 155 8.62 0.29 -7.46
C ASN A 155 9.06 1.12 -6.24
N TYR A 156 9.31 0.46 -5.13
CA TYR A 156 9.59 1.09 -3.83
C TYR A 156 11.07 1.41 -3.61
N GLY A 157 11.98 0.91 -4.44
CA GLY A 157 13.41 1.18 -4.31
C GLY A 157 14.26 -0.05 -4.60
N ASP A 158 15.51 0.01 -4.16
CA ASP A 158 16.51 -1.04 -4.39
C ASP A 158 17.00 -1.72 -3.10
N GLY A 159 16.48 -1.31 -1.95
CA GLY A 159 16.84 -1.79 -0.61
C GLY A 159 17.60 -0.80 0.25
N THR A 160 17.97 0.38 -0.28
CA THR A 160 18.58 1.45 0.52
C THR A 160 17.57 2.13 1.43
N CYS A 161 18.06 2.55 2.60
CA CYS A 161 17.32 3.40 3.53
C CYS A 161 17.91 4.80 3.45
N ASP A 162 17.39 5.57 2.51
CA ASP A 162 17.80 6.94 2.19
C ASP A 162 17.04 7.96 3.06
N ASN A 163 17.75 8.90 3.68
CA ASN A 163 17.13 9.93 4.53
C ASN A 163 16.60 11.12 3.72
#